data_AF-A0A6B1G3Y0-F1
#
_entry.id   AF-A0A6B1G3Y0-F1
#
_cell.length_a   1.000
_cell.length_b   1.000
_cell.length_c   1.000
_cell.angle_alpha   90.00
_cell.angle_beta   90.00
_cell.angle_gamma   90.00
#
_symmetry.space_group_name_H-M   'P 1'
#
loop_
_entity.id
_entity.type
_entity.pdbx_description
1 polymer ?
#
loop_
_entity_poly.entity_id
_entity_poly.type
_entity_poly.pdbx_seq_one_letter_code
_entity_poly.pdbx_strand_id
1 'polypeptide(L)' 'MSKRSYDDITWLEDPKDVIILANRSQKNYILELPTGQYRLDVGRKMRTLRSILEFGQIKELVSSGQLVVEE' A
#
# COMPACT_ATOMS: atom_id res chain seq x y z
N MET A 1 3.12 34.09 -9.29
CA MET A 1 3.04 32.73 -8.73
C MET A 1 4.30 32.48 -7.92
N SER A 2 4.19 32.33 -6.60
CA SER A 2 5.32 32.12 -5.71
C SER A 2 5.92 30.72 -5.96
N LYS A 3 7.22 30.66 -6.28
CA LYS A 3 8.02 29.43 -6.27
C LYS A 3 8.06 28.94 -4.83
N ARG A 4 7.41 27.81 -4.52
CA ARG A 4 7.61 27.14 -3.23
C ARG A 4 9.09 26.76 -3.12
N SER A 5 9.76 27.21 -2.07
CA SER A 5 11.08 26.68 -1.71
C SER A 5 10.90 25.23 -1.31
N TYR A 6 11.67 24.32 -1.91
CA TYR A 6 11.59 22.88 -1.67
C TYR A 6 12.24 22.45 -0.34
N ASP A 7 12.86 23.38 0.40
CA ASP A 7 13.64 23.09 1.61
C ASP A 7 12.80 22.60 2.82
N ASP A 8 11.47 22.69 2.78
CA ASP A 8 10.58 22.33 3.91
C ASP A 8 9.78 21.03 3.72
N ILE A 9 9.98 20.27 2.63
CA ILE A 9 9.25 19.02 2.40
C ILE A 9 10.07 17.84 2.95
N THR A 10 9.71 17.36 4.14
CA THR A 10 10.32 16.15 4.74
C THR A 10 9.85 14.84 4.12
N TRP A 11 8.81 14.91 3.28
CA TRP A 11 8.23 13.76 2.60
C TRP A 11 8.84 13.57 1.21
N LEU A 12 9.58 12.47 1.03
CA LEU A 12 10.36 12.22 -0.19
C LEU A 12 9.55 11.57 -1.31
N GLU A 13 8.46 10.88 -0.99
CA GLU A 13 7.69 10.07 -1.94
C GLU A 13 6.64 10.90 -2.69
N ASP A 14 6.38 10.60 -3.97
CA ASP A 14 5.29 11.24 -4.71
C ASP A 14 3.93 10.84 -4.09
N PRO A 15 3.06 11.78 -3.68
CA PRO A 15 1.73 11.46 -3.18
C PRO A 15 0.90 10.57 -4.12
N LYS A 16 1.15 10.59 -5.44
CA LYS A 16 0.49 9.72 -6.42
C LYS A 16 0.87 8.24 -6.30
N ASP A 17 1.99 7.96 -5.66
CA ASP A 17 2.44 6.60 -5.39
C ASP A 17 1.82 6.04 -4.11
N VAL A 18 1.09 6.84 -3.34
CA VAL A 18 0.32 6.36 -2.20
C VAL A 18 -0.95 5.68 -2.72
N ILE A 19 -1.16 4.45 -2.29
CA ILE A 19 -2.35 3.64 -2.61
C ILE A 19 -3.03 3.16 -1.33
N ILE A 20 -4.28 2.72 -1.47
CA ILE A 20 -4.99 1.97 -0.44
C ILE A 20 -5.04 0.50 -0.88
N LEU A 21 -4.48 -0.40 -0.08
CA LEU A 21 -4.61 -1.84 -0.27
C LEU A 21 -5.69 -2.36 0.67
N ALA A 22 -6.78 -2.88 0.11
CA ALA A 22 -7.95 -3.34 0.84
C ALA A 22 -8.11 -4.86 0.77
N ASN A 23 -8.44 -5.48 1.89
CA ASN A 23 -8.81 -6.89 1.96
C ASN A 23 -10.30 -7.05 1.74
N ARG A 24 -10.66 -7.59 0.56
CA ARG A 24 -12.04 -7.88 0.17
C ARG A 24 -12.38 -9.37 0.30
N SER A 25 -11.43 -10.19 0.72
CA SER A 25 -11.63 -11.60 1.03
C SER A 25 -12.32 -11.80 2.39
N GLN A 26 -12.65 -13.06 2.69
CA GLN A 26 -13.13 -13.52 4.01
C GLN A 26 -12.00 -14.12 4.87
N LYS A 27 -10.72 -13.86 4.53
CA LYS A 27 -9.54 -14.38 5.24
C LYS A 27 -8.70 -13.24 5.80
N ASN A 28 -8.07 -13.47 6.94
CA ASN A 28 -7.02 -12.58 7.45
C ASN A 28 -5.69 -12.95 6.77
N TYR A 29 -4.86 -11.95 6.47
CA TYR A 29 -3.53 -12.16 5.91
C TYR A 29 -2.45 -11.67 6.85
N ILE A 30 -1.34 -12.42 6.91
CA ILE A 30 -0.07 -11.93 7.42
C ILE A 30 0.78 -11.65 6.18
N LEU A 31 1.09 -10.37 5.96
CA LEU A 31 1.92 -9.89 4.86
C LEU A 31 3.37 -9.79 5.33
N GLU A 32 4.28 -10.42 4.60
CA GLU A 32 5.72 -10.33 4.85
C GLU A 32 6.26 -9.12 4.09
N LEU A 33 6.36 -7.96 4.78
CA LEU A 33 6.83 -6.70 4.19
C LEU A 33 8.30 -6.44 4.57
N PRO A 34 9.03 -5.59 3.82
CA PRO A 34 10.40 -5.20 4.20
C PRO A 34 10.49 -4.56 5.60
N THR A 35 9.41 -3.92 6.03
CA THR A 35 9.30 -3.28 7.35
C THR A 35 8.91 -4.26 8.46
N GLY A 36 8.73 -5.54 8.13
CA GLY A 36 8.27 -6.60 9.04
C GLY A 36 6.88 -7.13 8.70
N GLN A 37 6.38 -8.00 9.58
CA GLN A 37 5.07 -8.62 9.41
C GLN A 37 3.93 -7.62 9.63
N TYR A 38 3.00 -7.59 8.68
CA TYR A 38 1.79 -6.78 8.77
C TYR A 38 0.54 -7.65 8.68
N ARG A 39 -0.35 -7.56 9.67
CA ARG A 39 -1.62 -8.28 9.67
C ARG A 39 -2.71 -7.43 9.03
N LEU A 40 -3.27 -7.91 7.93
CA LEU A 40 -4.41 -7.29 7.24
C LEU A 40 -5.66 -8.14 7.41
N ASP A 41 -6.50 -7.74 8.35
CA ASP A 41 -7.74 -8.46 8.69
C ASP A 41 -8.85 -8.28 7.63
N VAL A 42 -9.84 -9.17 7.69
CA VAL A 42 -11.05 -9.13 6.84
C VAL A 42 -11.70 -7.75 6.88
N GLY A 43 -11.97 -7.19 5.70
CA GLY A 43 -12.61 -5.89 5.52
C GLY A 43 -11.75 -4.69 5.93
N ARG A 44 -10.48 -4.90 6.33
CA ARG A 44 -9.55 -3.81 6.64
C ARG A 44 -8.83 -3.34 5.38
N LYS A 45 -8.28 -2.13 5.49
CA LYS A 45 -7.49 -1.47 4.46
C LYS A 45 -6.27 -0.82 5.07
N MET A 46 -5.19 -0.73 4.29
CA MET A 46 -3.96 -0.06 4.66
C MET A 46 -3.57 0.96 3.61
N ARG A 47 -3.06 2.11 4.03
CA ARG A 47 -2.44 3.09 3.15
C ARG A 47 -0.95 2.80 3.06
N THR A 48 -0.41 2.70 1.86
CA THR A 48 0.98 2.30 1.62
C THR A 48 1.48 2.81 0.28
N LEU A 49 2.75 2.59 -0.03
CA LEU A 49 3.34 2.95 -1.32
C LEU A 49 3.03 1.86 -2.37
N ARG A 50 2.87 2.29 -3.63
CA ARG A 50 2.60 1.43 -4.79
C ARG A 50 3.68 0.38 -5.01
N SER A 51 4.92 0.67 -4.60
CA SER A 51 6.04 -0.27 -4.63
C SER A 51 5.74 -1.58 -3.90
N ILE A 52 4.75 -1.61 -3.00
CA ILE A 52 4.32 -2.83 -2.33
C ILE A 52 3.75 -3.89 -3.30
N LEU A 53 3.29 -3.48 -4.49
CA LEU A 53 2.74 -4.37 -5.51
C LEU A 53 3.81 -5.22 -6.20
N GLU A 54 5.08 -4.87 -6.04
CA GLU A 54 6.21 -5.64 -6.56
C GLU A 54 6.54 -6.87 -5.68
N PHE A 55 6.03 -6.93 -4.44
CA PHE A 55 6.21 -8.09 -3.58
C PHE A 55 5.34 -9.25 -4.06
N GLY A 56 5.96 -10.41 -4.29
CA GLY A 56 5.31 -11.60 -4.85
C GLY A 56 4.01 -11.98 -4.15
N GLN A 57 4.02 -12.01 -2.81
CA GLN A 57 2.82 -12.31 -2.01
C GLN A 57 1.67 -11.33 -2.30
N ILE A 58 1.94 -10.03 -2.33
CA ILE A 58 0.90 -9.03 -2.59
C ILE A 58 0.43 -9.13 -4.04
N LYS A 59 1.36 -9.27 -4.98
CA LYS A 59 1.05 -9.43 -6.40
C LYS A 59 0.11 -10.60 -6.64
N GLU A 60 0.36 -11.75 -6.02
CA GLU A 60 -0.51 -12.93 -6.09
C GLU A 60 -1.89 -12.68 -5.49
N LEU A 61 -1.94 -12.08 -4.29
CA LEU A 61 -3.20 -11.77 -3.61
C LEU A 61 -4.05 -10.73 -4.37
N VAL A 62 -3.42 -9.76 -5.02
CA VAL A 62 -4.09 -8.78 -5.87
C VAL A 62 -4.55 -9.43 -7.18
N SER A 63 -3.70 -10.22 -7.83
CA SER A 63 -4.05 -10.92 -9.08
C SER A 63 -5.20 -11.92 -8.92
N SER A 64 -5.33 -12.51 -7.73
CA SER A 64 -6.43 -13.41 -7.37
C SER A 64 -7.69 -12.69 -6.88
N GLY A 65 -7.67 -11.36 -6.80
CA GLY A 65 -8.79 -10.53 -6.35
C GLY A 65 -9.06 -10.60 -4.84
N GLN A 66 -8.17 -11.20 -4.06
CA GLN A 66 -8.31 -11.30 -2.60
C GLN A 66 -8.00 -9.95 -1.93
N LEU A 67 -6.99 -9.24 -2.46
CA LEU A 67 -6.70 -7.86 -2.14
C LEU A 67 -7.00 -6.97 -3.36
N VAL A 68 -7.37 -5.72 -3.10
CA VAL A 68 -7.74 -4.75 -4.13
C VAL A 68 -7.01 -3.43 -3.87
N VAL A 69 -6.58 -2.77 -4.94
CA VAL A 69 -6.05 -1.41 -4.89
C VAL A 69 -7.21 -0.43 -5.06
N GLU A 70 -7.38 0.45 -4.09
CA GLU A 70 -8.37 1.54 -4.08
C GLU A 70 -7.67 2.89 -4.28
N GLU A 71 -8.41 3.84 -4.86
CA GLU A 71 -8.04 5.27 -4.98
C GLU A 71 -8.38 6.05 -3.70
#